data_AF-A0A1Y2IAI9-F1
#
_entry.id   AF-A0A1Y2IAI9-F1
#
_cell.length_a   1.000
_cell.length_b   1.000
_cell.length_c   1.000
_cell.angle_alpha   90.00
_cell.angle_beta   90.00
_cell.angle_gamma   90.00
#
_symmetry.space_group_name_H-M   'P 1'
#
loop_
_entity.id
_entity.type
_entity.pdbx_description
1 polymer ?
#
loop_
_entity_poly.entity_id
_entity_poly.type
_entity_poly.pdbx_seq_one_letter_code
_entity_poly.pdbx_strand_id
1 'polypeptide(L)'
;QDTTSACFYRIYQFFIIADNIALRNELEYFCTFHPEWAVEDLPDPEDKHDPARYATLAAVTDALCEAFSRRIELGHPRGTPPIVLHWEELATRPRNPERVPAWAERVPPVLRIPDSQGQYVEDGDEDVCVPFRKYNILVRQAHIHFI
;
A
#
# COMPACT_ATOMS: atom_id res chain seq x y z
N GLN A 1 19.81 10.11 -5.14
CA GLN A 1 18.70 10.28 -4.19
C GLN A 1 17.62 9.30 -4.60
N ASP A 2 16.92 8.69 -3.64
CA ASP A 2 15.87 7.72 -3.95
C ASP A 2 14.60 8.42 -4.45
N THR A 3 13.67 7.67 -5.04
CA THR A 3 12.43 8.22 -5.62
C THR A 3 11.20 7.47 -5.14
N THR A 4 10.06 8.15 -5.09
CA THR A 4 8.76 7.57 -4.73
C THR A 4 8.43 6.35 -5.60
N SER A 5 8.70 6.42 -6.91
CA SER A 5 8.48 5.31 -7.83
C SER A 5 9.36 4.10 -7.51
N ALA A 6 10.65 4.31 -7.24
CA ALA A 6 11.56 3.21 -6.91
C ALA A 6 11.14 2.52 -5.60
N CYS A 7 10.77 3.29 -4.58
CA CYS A 7 10.21 2.78 -3.32
C CYS A 7 8.91 1.98 -3.56
N PHE A 8 7.99 2.52 -4.36
CA PHE A 8 6.74 1.84 -4.71
C PHE A 8 6.95 0.47 -5.38
N TYR A 9 7.92 0.36 -6.30
CA TYR A 9 8.26 -0.93 -6.91
C TYR A 9 8.90 -1.92 -5.92
N ARG A 10 9.65 -1.44 -4.91
CA ARG A 10 10.14 -2.30 -3.83
C ARG A 10 8.99 -2.80 -2.95
N ILE A 11 8.03 -1.94 -2.61
CA ILE A 11 6.82 -2.34 -1.88
C ILE A 11 6.07 -3.43 -2.66
N TYR A 12 5.83 -3.23 -3.96
CA TYR A 12 5.24 -4.24 -4.84
C TYR A 12 6.04 -5.56 -4.80
N GLN A 13 7.36 -5.50 -4.93
CA GLN A 13 8.21 -6.70 -4.89
C GLN A 13 8.07 -7.44 -3.55
N PHE A 14 8.22 -6.74 -2.42
CA PHE A 14 8.13 -7.33 -1.08
C PHE A 14 6.75 -7.90 -0.79
N PHE A 15 5.71 -7.26 -1.31
CA PHE A 15 4.35 -7.77 -1.27
C PHE A 15 4.23 -9.11 -2.03
N ILE A 16 4.72 -9.18 -3.27
CA ILE A 16 4.63 -10.40 -4.10
C ILE A 16 5.38 -11.58 -3.48
N ILE A 17 6.56 -11.35 -2.90
CA ILE A 17 7.36 -12.41 -2.28
C ILE A 17 6.98 -12.70 -0.83
N ALA A 18 5.95 -12.02 -0.30
CA ALA A 18 5.51 -12.11 1.09
C ALA A 18 6.61 -11.85 2.14
N ASP A 19 7.56 -10.94 1.83
CA ASP A 19 8.58 -10.51 2.79
C ASP A 19 8.02 -9.40 3.69
N ASN A 20 7.36 -9.82 4.77
CA ASN A 20 6.68 -8.90 5.69
C ASN A 20 7.63 -7.93 6.40
N ILE A 21 8.88 -8.33 6.67
CA ILE A 21 9.85 -7.46 7.35
C ILE A 21 10.29 -6.36 6.39
N ALA A 22 10.68 -6.72 5.17
CA ALA A 22 11.08 -5.76 4.16
C ALA A 22 9.91 -4.85 3.76
N LEU A 23 8.70 -5.41 3.60
CA LEU A 23 7.49 -4.65 3.31
C LEU A 23 7.23 -3.58 4.37
N ARG A 24 7.23 -3.96 5.67
CA ARG A 24 6.99 -3.01 6.76
C ARG A 24 8.03 -1.89 6.77
N ASN A 25 9.32 -2.22 6.64
CA ASN A 25 10.39 -1.22 6.62
C ASN A 25 10.21 -0.24 5.46
N GLU A 26 9.79 -0.74 4.30
CA GLU A 26 9.58 0.08 3.10
C GLU A 26 8.34 0.98 3.24
N LEU A 27 7.26 0.49 3.87
CA LEU A 27 6.08 1.30 4.20
C LEU A 27 6.42 2.44 5.18
N GLU A 28 7.24 2.16 6.19
CA GLU A 28 7.71 3.16 7.14
C GLU A 28 8.61 4.19 6.47
N TYR A 29 9.54 3.74 5.61
CA TYR A 29 10.40 4.61 4.82
C TYR A 29 9.57 5.55 3.93
N PHE A 30 8.55 5.03 3.25
CA PHE A 30 7.65 5.83 2.42
C PHE A 30 6.86 6.87 3.25
N CYS A 31 6.24 6.48 4.36
CA CYS A 31 5.28 7.32 5.08
C CYS A 31 5.90 8.25 6.13
N THR A 32 6.96 7.78 6.79
CA THR A 32 7.59 8.47 7.92
C THR A 32 8.86 9.21 7.51
N PHE A 33 9.71 8.61 6.68
CA PHE A 33 10.99 9.22 6.29
C PHE A 33 10.84 10.16 5.10
N HIS A 34 9.82 9.93 4.27
CA HIS A 34 9.47 10.75 3.12
C HIS A 34 8.02 11.28 3.19
N PRO A 35 7.69 12.12 4.19
CA PRO A 35 6.34 12.65 4.36
C PRO A 35 5.83 13.45 3.15
N GLU A 36 6.72 13.90 2.27
CA GLU A 36 6.41 14.58 1.01
C GLU A 36 5.91 13.65 -0.12
N TRP A 37 6.07 12.33 0.01
CA TRP A 37 5.66 11.37 -1.02
C TRP A 37 4.19 10.99 -0.90
N ALA A 38 3.28 11.75 -1.49
CA ALA A 38 1.86 11.40 -1.49
C ALA A 38 1.59 10.15 -2.36
N VAL A 39 0.65 9.30 -1.93
CA VAL A 39 0.25 8.15 -2.75
C VAL A 39 -0.39 8.64 -4.06
N GLU A 40 -1.18 9.72 -4.01
CA GLU A 40 -1.87 10.29 -5.18
C GLU A 40 -0.94 10.79 -6.29
N ASP A 41 0.31 11.12 -5.94
CA ASP A 41 1.34 11.64 -6.85
C ASP A 41 2.15 10.54 -7.57
N LEU A 42 1.89 9.26 -7.27
CA LEU A 42 2.58 8.15 -7.94
C LEU A 42 2.33 8.19 -9.46
N PRO A 43 3.39 8.24 -10.30
CA PRO A 43 3.23 8.31 -11.74
C PRO A 43 2.64 7.00 -12.29
N ASP A 44 1.85 7.12 -13.36
CA ASP A 44 1.28 5.98 -14.06
C ASP A 44 2.42 5.11 -14.65
N PRO A 45 2.52 3.82 -14.30
CA PRO A 45 3.53 2.93 -14.88
C PRO A 45 3.21 2.54 -16.34
N GLU A 46 2.00 2.85 -16.85
CA GLU A 46 1.53 2.54 -18.19
C GLU A 46 1.68 1.06 -18.60
N ASP A 47 1.54 0.17 -17.62
CA ASP A 47 1.92 -1.24 -17.72
C ASP A 47 0.88 -2.13 -18.42
N LYS A 48 0.34 -1.65 -19.54
CA LYS A 48 -0.78 -2.28 -20.26
C LYS A 48 -0.41 -3.63 -20.90
N HIS A 49 0.88 -3.93 -21.03
CA HIS A 49 1.37 -5.17 -21.61
C HIS A 49 1.42 -6.32 -20.59
N ASP A 50 1.41 -6.01 -19.29
CA ASP A 50 1.29 -6.98 -18.20
C ASP A 50 0.10 -6.59 -17.29
N PRO A 51 -1.14 -6.94 -17.70
CA PRO A 51 -2.34 -6.54 -16.98
C PRO A 51 -2.39 -7.02 -15.52
N ALA A 52 -1.75 -8.16 -15.22
CA ALA A 52 -1.69 -8.70 -13.85
C ALA A 52 -0.78 -7.85 -12.96
N ARG A 53 0.40 -7.50 -13.45
CA ARG A 53 1.30 -6.58 -12.74
C ARG A 53 0.67 -5.21 -12.57
N TYR A 54 0.01 -4.69 -13.61
CA TYR A 54 -0.64 -3.37 -13.55
C TYR A 54 -1.79 -3.33 -12.52
N ALA A 55 -2.63 -4.36 -12.51
CA ALA A 55 -3.70 -4.51 -11.51
C ALA A 55 -3.13 -4.66 -10.09
N THR A 56 -2.02 -5.39 -9.94
CA THR A 56 -1.37 -5.54 -8.64
C THR A 56 -0.79 -4.21 -8.16
N LEU A 57 -0.14 -3.44 -9.02
CA LEU A 57 0.35 -2.10 -8.68
C LEU A 57 -0.82 -1.19 -8.27
N ALA A 58 -1.93 -1.20 -9.01
CA ALA A 58 -3.13 -0.45 -8.61
C ALA A 58 -3.65 -0.89 -7.22
N ALA A 59 -3.72 -2.20 -6.96
CA ALA A 59 -4.12 -2.74 -5.66
C ALA A 59 -3.18 -2.34 -4.52
N VAL A 60 -1.86 -2.30 -4.78
CA VAL A 60 -0.88 -1.81 -3.80
C VAL A 60 -1.16 -0.34 -3.50
N THR A 61 -1.55 0.51 -4.45
CA THR A 61 -1.89 1.92 -4.14
C THR A 61 -3.09 2.04 -3.20
N ASP A 62 -4.14 1.23 -3.38
CA ASP A 62 -5.28 1.19 -2.45
C ASP A 62 -4.83 0.70 -1.06
N ALA A 63 -3.96 -0.31 -0.99
CA ALA A 63 -3.43 -0.83 0.26
C ALA A 63 -2.58 0.21 1.02
N LEU A 64 -1.77 1.00 0.30
CA LEU A 64 -1.04 2.13 0.88
C LEU A 64 -1.99 3.17 1.45
N CYS A 65 -3.04 3.53 0.71
CA CYS A 65 -4.02 4.50 1.17
C CYS A 65 -4.74 4.03 2.44
N GLU A 66 -5.13 2.76 2.50
CA GLU A 66 -5.73 2.17 3.70
C GLU A 66 -4.76 2.20 4.88
N ALA A 67 -3.53 1.71 4.69
CA ALA A 67 -2.54 1.63 5.76
C ALA A 67 -2.21 2.99 6.36
N PHE A 68 -1.94 3.97 5.52
CA PHE A 68 -1.55 5.31 5.95
C PHE A 68 -2.75 6.10 6.50
N SER A 69 -3.93 6.01 5.89
CA SER A 69 -5.13 6.69 6.42
C SER A 69 -5.51 6.13 7.79
N ARG A 70 -5.47 4.81 7.98
CA ARG A 70 -5.68 4.18 9.29
C ARG A 70 -4.67 4.69 10.32
N ARG A 71 -3.40 4.80 9.93
CA ARG A 71 -2.35 5.33 10.81
C ARG A 71 -2.60 6.78 11.21
N ILE A 72 -3.05 7.61 10.27
CA ILE A 72 -3.43 9.01 10.50
C ILE A 72 -4.63 9.11 11.46
N GLU A 73 -5.65 8.24 11.28
CA GLU A 73 -6.81 8.15 12.17
C GLU A 73 -6.44 7.78 13.61
N LEU A 74 -5.40 6.94 13.78
CA LEU A 74 -4.83 6.59 15.09
C LEU A 74 -3.99 7.72 15.72
N GLY A 75 -3.92 8.90 15.08
CA GLY A 75 -3.19 10.05 15.61
C GLY A 75 -1.72 10.09 15.23
N HIS A 76 -1.31 9.28 14.26
CA HIS A 76 0.05 9.25 13.74
C HIS A 76 0.07 9.77 12.30
N PRO A 77 0.09 11.10 12.09
CA PRO A 77 0.22 11.68 10.76
C PRO A 77 1.55 11.29 10.09
N ARG A 78 1.68 11.60 8.80
CA ARG A 78 2.96 11.46 8.09
C ARG A 78 4.11 12.13 8.82
N GLY A 79 5.31 11.55 8.69
CA GLY A 79 6.49 12.03 9.40
C GLY A 79 6.42 11.92 10.92
N THR A 80 5.52 11.10 11.46
CA THR A 80 5.52 10.79 12.89
C THR A 80 6.66 9.83 13.18
N PRO A 81 7.67 10.23 13.98
CA PRO A 81 8.83 9.40 14.25
C PRO A 81 8.44 8.11 15.00
N PRO A 82 9.28 7.07 14.93
CA PRO A 82 9.02 5.80 15.63
C PRO A 82 8.93 5.95 17.15
N ILE A 83 9.61 6.95 17.69
CA ILE A 83 9.57 7.31 19.12
C ILE A 83 8.98 8.72 19.22
N VAL A 84 7.77 8.81 19.78
CA VAL A 84 7.07 10.07 20.00
C VAL A 84 7.38 10.63 21.37
N LEU A 85 8.00 11.80 21.41
CA LEU A 85 8.30 12.52 22.65
C LEU A 85 7.33 13.68 22.94
N HIS A 86 6.65 14.19 21.91
CA HIS A 86 5.79 15.38 22.00
C HIS A 86 4.42 15.09 21.38
N TRP A 87 3.52 14.48 22.15
CA TRP A 87 2.20 14.05 21.66
C TRP A 87 1.27 15.23 21.36
N GLU A 88 1.45 16.35 22.05
CA GLU A 88 0.66 17.56 21.87
C GLU A 88 0.90 18.17 20.48
N GLU A 89 2.14 18.14 19.99
CA GLU A 89 2.49 18.64 18.66
C GLU A 89 1.83 17.79 17.57
N LEU A 90 1.92 16.47 17.66
CA LEU A 90 1.26 15.56 16.71
C LEU A 90 -0.25 15.78 16.65
N ALA A 91 -0.89 16.06 17.79
CA ALA A 91 -2.33 16.31 17.86
C ALA A 91 -2.75 17.57 17.08
N THR A 92 -1.84 18.52 16.84
CA THR A 92 -2.12 19.73 16.04
C THR A 92 -1.97 19.54 14.54
N ARG A 93 -1.30 18.47 14.11
CA ARG A 93 -1.07 18.20 12.69
C ARG A 93 -2.37 17.81 11.97
N PRO A 94 -2.52 18.19 10.69
CA PRO A 94 -3.71 17.85 9.91
C PRO A 94 -3.81 16.33 9.69
N ARG A 95 -5.04 15.82 9.73
CA ARG A 95 -5.38 14.42 9.47
C ARG A 95 -5.95 14.26 8.07
N ASN A 96 -5.09 14.46 7.08
CA ASN A 96 -5.48 14.35 5.68
C ASN A 96 -5.42 12.87 5.29
N PRO A 97 -6.55 12.23 4.91
CA PRO A 97 -6.51 10.86 4.43
C PRO A 97 -5.74 10.78 3.09
N GLU A 98 -5.12 9.64 2.84
CA GLU A 98 -4.49 9.38 1.55
C GLU A 98 -5.52 9.16 0.45
N ARG A 99 -5.08 9.36 -0.79
CA ARG A 99 -5.89 9.15 -1.99
C ARG A 99 -5.11 8.34 -3.00
N VAL A 100 -5.83 7.49 -3.73
CA VAL A 100 -5.23 6.71 -4.83
C VAL A 100 -4.91 7.62 -6.02
N PRO A 101 -3.88 7.30 -6.82
CA PRO A 101 -3.63 8.00 -8.08
C PRO A 101 -4.80 7.86 -9.04
N ALA A 102 -5.04 8.91 -9.83
CA ALA A 102 -6.08 8.89 -10.87
C ALA A 102 -5.88 7.77 -11.92
N TRP A 103 -4.65 7.28 -12.11
CA TRP A 103 -4.40 6.16 -13.02
C TRP A 103 -4.90 4.84 -12.43
N ALA A 104 -4.70 4.60 -11.14
CA ALA A 104 -5.05 3.35 -10.47
C ALA A 104 -6.57 3.11 -10.52
N GLU A 105 -7.37 4.17 -10.37
CA GLU A 105 -8.83 4.12 -10.49
C GLU A 105 -9.34 3.63 -11.86
N ARG A 106 -8.52 3.78 -12.91
CA ARG A 106 -8.88 3.41 -14.29
C ARG A 106 -8.38 2.01 -14.66
N VAL A 107 -7.59 1.36 -13.81
CA VAL A 107 -7.07 0.02 -14.07
C VAL A 107 -8.22 -0.98 -13.91
N PRO A 108 -8.56 -1.76 -14.95
CA PRO A 108 -9.59 -2.77 -14.82
C PRO A 108 -9.13 -3.85 -13.82
N PRO A 109 -10.04 -4.46 -13.05
CA PRO A 109 -9.71 -5.64 -12.26
C PRO A 109 -9.30 -6.78 -13.19
N VAL A 110 -8.19 -7.46 -12.90
CA VAL A 110 -7.69 -8.55 -13.74
C VAL A 110 -7.31 -9.75 -12.89
N LEU A 111 -8.05 -10.85 -13.07
CA LEU A 111 -7.76 -12.26 -12.75
C LEU A 111 -7.31 -12.63 -11.31
N ARG A 112 -7.88 -13.73 -10.79
CA ARG A 112 -7.49 -14.36 -9.51
C ARG A 112 -5.99 -14.70 -9.54
N ILE A 113 -5.21 -14.14 -8.61
CA ILE A 113 -3.78 -14.46 -8.42
C ILE A 113 -3.69 -15.68 -7.49
N PRO A 114 -2.99 -16.76 -7.88
CA PRO A 114 -2.76 -17.90 -6.99
C PRO A 114 -1.69 -17.57 -5.93
N ASP A 115 -1.74 -18.24 -4.78
CA ASP A 115 -0.77 -18.08 -3.70
C ASP A 115 0.61 -18.67 -4.05
N SER A 116 1.56 -18.61 -3.10
CA SER A 116 2.92 -19.15 -3.27
C SER A 116 2.98 -20.67 -3.46
N GLN A 117 1.88 -21.39 -3.25
CA GLN A 117 1.71 -22.82 -3.50
C GLN A 117 0.92 -23.11 -4.79
N GLY A 118 0.58 -22.07 -5.56
CA GLY A 118 -0.21 -22.19 -6.79
C GLY A 118 -1.70 -22.39 -6.55
N GLN A 119 -2.20 -22.19 -5.32
CA GLN A 119 -3.61 -22.37 -4.98
C GLN A 119 -4.38 -21.05 -5.13
N TYR A 120 -5.58 -21.13 -5.72
CA TYR A 120 -6.50 -20.00 -5.77
C TYR A 120 -7.34 -19.99 -4.50
N VAL A 121 -7.30 -18.89 -3.75
CA VAL A 121 -8.23 -18.66 -2.63
C VAL A 121 -9.66 -18.61 -3.20
N GLU A 122 -10.65 -19.19 -2.53
CA GLU A 122 -12.06 -19.11 -2.97
C GLU A 122 -12.77 -17.88 -2.41
N ASP A 123 -13.74 -17.36 -3.17
CA ASP A 123 -14.50 -16.16 -2.81
C ASP A 123 -15.43 -16.53 -1.63
N GLY A 124 -14.99 -16.24 -0.40
CA GLY A 124 -15.65 -16.69 0.83
C GLY A 124 -14.71 -16.89 2.03
N ASP A 125 -13.39 -16.87 1.83
CA ASP A 125 -12.42 -16.92 2.93
C ASP A 125 -12.42 -15.59 3.73
N GLU A 126 -12.52 -15.68 5.06
CA GLU A 126 -12.55 -14.51 5.97
C GLU A 126 -11.23 -13.68 5.94
N ASP A 127 -10.17 -14.22 5.35
CA ASP A 127 -8.81 -13.64 5.36
C ASP A 127 -8.45 -12.80 4.12
N VAL A 128 -9.39 -12.50 3.22
CA VAL A 128 -9.13 -11.76 1.97
C VAL A 128 -8.97 -10.26 2.22
N CYS A 129 -7.80 -9.71 1.85
CA CYS A 129 -7.50 -8.29 1.99
C CYS A 129 -8.40 -7.40 1.09
N VAL A 130 -9.17 -6.49 1.69
CA VAL A 130 -10.21 -5.67 1.01
C VAL A 130 -9.66 -4.83 -0.17
N PRO A 131 -8.51 -4.14 -0.07
CA PRO A 131 -7.91 -3.40 -1.18
C PRO A 131 -7.66 -4.28 -2.41
N PHE A 132 -7.21 -5.52 -2.19
CA PHE A 132 -6.87 -6.47 -3.26
C PHE A 132 -8.12 -7.12 -3.87
N ARG A 133 -9.17 -7.31 -3.06
CA ARG A 133 -10.46 -7.84 -3.54
C ARG A 133 -11.09 -6.96 -4.63
N LYS A 134 -10.96 -5.63 -4.53
CA LYS A 134 -11.42 -4.67 -5.55
C LYS A 134 -10.84 -4.98 -6.94
N TYR A 135 -9.63 -5.53 -7.00
CA TYR A 135 -8.93 -5.87 -8.24
C TYR A 135 -9.03 -7.36 -8.60
N ASN A 136 -9.86 -8.13 -7.90
CA ASN A 136 -9.96 -9.60 -8.02
C ASN A 136 -8.66 -10.33 -7.63
N ILE A 137 -7.84 -9.70 -6.78
CA ILE A 137 -6.62 -10.28 -6.24
C ILE A 137 -6.93 -10.87 -4.87
N LEU A 138 -6.63 -12.14 -4.68
CA LEU A 138 -6.88 -12.83 -3.43
C LEU A 138 -5.55 -13.09 -2.73
N VAL A 139 -5.22 -12.24 -1.77
CA VAL A 139 -4.05 -12.39 -0.90
C VAL A 139 -4.53 -12.54 0.53
N ARG A 140 -3.99 -13.55 1.22
CA ARG A 140 -4.25 -13.81 2.64
C ARG A 140 -3.50 -12.77 3.46
N GLN A 141 -4.22 -11.97 4.26
CA GLN A 141 -3.71 -10.95 5.20
C GLN A 141 -2.36 -10.34 4.82
N ALA A 142 -2.38 -9.36 3.91
CA ALA A 142 -1.20 -8.52 3.71
C ALA A 142 -0.92 -7.73 4.99
N HIS A 143 0.24 -7.92 5.61
CA HIS A 143 0.65 -7.22 6.84
C HIS A 143 1.00 -5.74 6.54
N ILE A 144 0.01 -4.97 6.07
CA ILE A 144 0.16 -3.60 5.61
C ILE A 144 -0.03 -2.57 6.74
N HIS A 145 -0.63 -2.96 7.87
CA HIS A 145 -0.83 -2.06 9.01
C HIS A 145 0.43 -2.02 9.90
N PHE A 146 0.83 -0.81 10.26
CA PHE A 146 1.94 -0.54 11.18
C PHE A 146 1.63 0.70 12.04
N ILE A 147 2.38 0.86 13.13
CA ILE A 147 2.30 2.00 14.06
C ILE A 147 3.58 2.81 13.90
#